data_AF-A0A3D2Z6B2-F1
#
_entry.id   AF-A0A3D2Z6B2-F1
#
_cell.length_a   1.000
_cell.length_b   1.000
_cell.length_c   1.000
_cell.angle_alpha   90.00
_cell.angle_beta   90.00
_cell.angle_gamma   90.00
#
_symmetry.space_group_name_H-M   'P 1'
#
loop_
_entity.id
_entity.type
_entity.pdbx_description
1 polymer ?
#
loop_
_entity_poly.entity_id
_entity_poly.type
_entity_poly.pdbx_seq_one_letter_code
_entity_poly.pdbx_strand_id
1 'polypeptide(L)'
;MKAHAMPRLLTNIAIALILPASTLHAQADAKDLRTKEQRLYDIQLRRAQLDVDKRKLDMETKRSDFVAIQDLYEEKIETVETLNKARRDLMLSERFYNEADYELRRTRLEFLRDATHITIRKARKYRTLDGRRQVDIVLLNASQLAQAMSLNPDRTEAEIRPLLEVQNMRVSLENYSGTLIAEPYEQQVPALALGDSLQLTFRLLDDYDDVVVAMTYLDESEEDHYIILRRESTQDVPTINSVQFSQEGDLNTRVNYDLILERLAEDEKTFRLALVNLPREITPSFVDPGTNASLTQVKFSEEVTRQQLELELQIPEKLSRRYVDQTIEFYVFITDTEGFARIGELNREHSGTQIPLEKINTIPGNKERFELIPRGQGALETIIANRYQEIRTGEEVLVRVDLLNTGTLEVERAHLLLTPPLGWTWSSHPDTIDRILPGEKEPVNITLTPPAEIGVSEYDVRIEAAGYEGPERIEAQEKDITIRVEERADVIRNALIIGAVIALVIGVAVGSIKVSRR
;
A
#
# COMPACT_ATOMS: atom_id res chain seq x y z
N MET A 1 -24.59 76.79 67.94
CA MET A 1 -25.68 75.85 68.27
C MET A 1 -26.85 76.14 67.35
N LYS A 2 -27.22 75.16 66.52
CA LYS A 2 -28.14 75.28 65.39
C LYS A 2 -29.60 75.11 65.86
N ALA A 3 -30.46 76.06 65.55
CA ALA A 3 -31.92 75.96 65.65
C ALA A 3 -32.49 76.30 64.26
N HIS A 4 -33.02 75.32 63.53
CA HIS A 4 -34.46 75.08 63.35
C HIS A 4 -35.20 76.30 62.79
N ALA A 5 -35.45 76.27 61.48
CA ALA A 5 -36.37 77.17 60.81
C ALA A 5 -37.21 76.37 59.82
N MET A 6 -38.50 76.22 60.15
CA MET A 6 -39.59 76.10 59.18
C MET A 6 -39.68 77.38 58.35
N PRO A 7 -40.23 77.31 57.12
CA PRO A 7 -41.51 77.98 56.94
C PRO A 7 -42.47 77.32 55.93
N ARG A 8 -43.77 77.59 56.11
CA ARG A 8 -44.85 77.54 55.12
C ARG A 8 -45.33 78.97 54.85
N LEU A 9 -45.64 79.29 53.59
CA LEU A 9 -46.63 80.27 53.04
C LEU A 9 -46.11 80.74 51.66
N LEU A 10 -46.61 80.18 50.54
CA LEU A 10 -47.70 80.72 49.70
C LEU A 10 -47.52 82.19 49.32
N THR A 11 -47.27 82.49 48.04
CA THR A 11 -48.18 83.25 47.13
C THR A 11 -47.62 83.27 45.69
N ASN A 12 -48.54 83.08 44.74
CA ASN A 12 -48.40 83.03 43.28
C ASN A 12 -47.79 84.29 42.63
N ILE A 13 -47.10 84.10 41.49
CA ILE A 13 -47.26 84.82 40.21
C ILE A 13 -46.70 83.92 39.09
N ALA A 14 -47.41 83.92 37.95
CA ALA A 14 -47.38 82.95 36.86
C ALA A 14 -46.38 83.25 35.72
N ILE A 15 -46.38 82.33 34.73
CA ILE A 15 -45.87 82.40 33.33
C ILE A 15 -44.41 81.90 33.19
N ALA A 16 -44.04 80.87 32.41
CA ALA A 16 -44.67 80.16 31.29
C ALA A 16 -43.95 78.81 31.00
N LEU A 17 -44.71 77.92 30.34
CA LEU A 17 -44.28 76.96 29.30
C LEU A 17 -43.31 75.80 29.64
N ILE A 18 -43.86 74.59 29.75
CA ILE A 18 -43.77 73.48 28.76
C ILE A 18 -44.12 72.14 29.45
N LEU A 19 -45.24 71.54 29.03
CA LEU A 19 -45.58 70.11 29.17
C LEU A 19 -44.81 69.32 28.07
N PRO A 20 -44.41 68.05 28.29
CA PRO A 20 -45.35 66.93 28.41
C PRO A 20 -45.04 65.98 29.60
N ALA A 21 -46.06 65.58 30.35
CA ALA A 21 -46.79 64.32 30.16
C ALA A 21 -45.87 63.08 30.25
N SER A 22 -45.71 62.63 31.49
CA SER A 22 -45.09 61.36 31.86
C SER A 22 -45.98 60.18 31.45
N THR A 23 -45.29 59.07 31.16
CA THR A 23 -45.75 57.67 31.20
C THR A 23 -46.78 57.20 30.18
N LEU A 24 -46.29 56.67 29.05
CA LEU A 24 -46.70 55.38 28.46
C LEU A 24 -45.79 55.08 27.25
N HIS A 25 -45.49 53.80 27.05
CA HIS A 25 -44.64 53.23 25.98
C HIS A 25 -43.12 53.33 26.18
N ALA A 26 -42.60 52.39 26.98
CA ALA A 26 -41.30 51.81 26.71
C ALA A 26 -41.40 50.29 26.95
N GLN A 27 -41.91 49.56 25.96
CA GLN A 27 -41.69 48.13 25.90
C GLN A 27 -41.52 47.67 24.44
N ALA A 28 -40.30 47.16 24.19
CA ALA A 28 -39.92 46.24 23.14
C ALA A 28 -39.84 46.73 21.69
N ASP A 29 -38.63 47.16 21.27
CA ASP A 29 -38.09 46.82 19.96
C ASP A 29 -36.86 45.92 20.17
N ALA A 30 -37.10 44.66 20.57
CA ALA A 30 -36.10 43.62 20.41
C ALA A 30 -36.18 43.19 18.93
N LYS A 31 -35.14 43.51 18.15
CA LYS A 31 -35.01 43.12 16.75
C LYS A 31 -35.13 41.59 16.66
N ASP A 32 -36.25 41.10 16.13
CA ASP A 32 -36.52 39.68 15.97
C ASP A 32 -35.55 39.09 14.92
N LEU A 33 -34.61 38.25 15.37
CA LEU A 33 -33.54 37.65 14.57
C LEU A 33 -33.98 36.37 13.83
N ARG A 34 -35.27 36.03 13.84
CA ARG A 34 -35.81 34.81 13.22
C ARG A 34 -35.77 34.85 11.68
N THR A 35 -35.47 33.69 11.08
CA THR A 35 -35.49 33.51 9.63
C THR A 35 -36.91 33.73 9.06
N LYS A 36 -37.01 33.99 7.75
CA LYS A 36 -38.31 34.20 7.08
C LYS A 36 -39.23 32.98 7.22
N GLU A 37 -38.67 31.78 7.18
CA GLU A 37 -39.37 30.51 7.36
C GLU A 37 -39.85 30.35 8.81
N GLN A 38 -38.98 30.60 9.80
CA GLN A 38 -39.36 30.58 11.22
C GLN A 38 -40.54 31.53 11.52
N ARG A 39 -40.59 32.69 10.86
CA ARG A 39 -41.72 33.63 10.98
C ARG A 39 -43.00 33.12 10.32
N LEU A 40 -42.89 32.49 9.16
CA LEU A 40 -44.04 31.91 8.46
C LEU A 40 -44.70 30.81 9.31
N TYR A 41 -43.88 29.96 9.93
CA TYR A 41 -44.35 28.88 10.80
C TYR A 41 -45.04 29.39 12.07
N ASP A 42 -44.48 30.39 12.76
CA ASP A 42 -45.11 31.03 13.92
C ASP A 42 -46.48 31.64 13.56
N ILE A 43 -46.58 32.28 12.38
CA ILE A 43 -47.85 32.83 11.88
C ILE A 43 -48.87 31.71 11.62
N GLN A 44 -48.46 30.60 11.01
CA GLN A 44 -49.33 29.45 10.74
C GLN A 44 -49.85 28.81 12.03
N LEU A 45 -48.97 28.58 13.01
CA LEU A 45 -49.34 27.99 14.29
C LEU A 45 -50.29 28.91 15.09
N ARG A 46 -49.99 30.21 15.16
CA ARG A 46 -50.89 31.19 15.80
C ARG A 46 -52.25 31.26 15.12
N ARG A 47 -52.27 31.19 13.78
CA ARG A 47 -53.53 31.18 13.02
C ARG A 47 -54.36 29.94 13.34
N ALA A 48 -53.73 28.76 13.42
CA ALA A 48 -54.41 27.52 13.79
C ALA A 48 -54.95 27.60 15.23
N GLN A 49 -54.15 28.10 16.18
CA GLN A 49 -54.58 28.28 17.58
C GLN A 49 -55.76 29.24 17.68
N LEU A 50 -55.71 30.38 17.00
CA LEU A 50 -56.81 31.35 16.98
C LEU A 50 -58.09 30.77 16.38
N ASP A 51 -58.00 29.89 15.37
CA ASP A 51 -59.17 29.21 14.83
C ASP A 51 -59.77 28.24 15.87
N VAL A 52 -58.94 27.45 16.55
CA VAL A 52 -59.37 26.58 17.66
C VAL A 52 -60.10 27.39 18.74
N ASP A 53 -59.51 28.49 19.20
CA ASP A 53 -60.09 29.34 20.24
C ASP A 53 -61.44 29.92 19.79
N LYS A 54 -61.53 30.35 18.53
CA LYS A 54 -62.78 30.85 17.93
C LYS A 54 -63.85 29.76 17.83
N ARG A 55 -63.49 28.56 17.37
CA ARG A 55 -64.44 27.43 17.26
C ARG A 55 -64.90 26.94 18.61
N LYS A 56 -64.01 26.95 19.61
CA LYS A 56 -64.34 26.62 21.00
C LYS A 56 -65.38 27.58 21.57
N LEU A 57 -65.17 28.89 21.37
CA LEU A 57 -66.11 29.90 21.84
C LEU A 57 -67.49 29.77 21.16
N ASP A 58 -67.54 29.52 19.85
CA ASP A 58 -68.79 29.27 19.12
C ASP A 58 -69.50 28.00 19.63
N MET A 59 -68.76 26.92 19.84
CA MET A 59 -69.27 25.67 20.42
C MET A 59 -69.86 25.88 21.82
N GLU A 60 -69.15 26.60 22.70
CA GLU A 60 -69.63 26.92 24.05
C GLU A 60 -70.91 27.78 23.99
N THR A 61 -70.99 28.73 23.06
CA THR A 61 -72.18 29.54 22.83
C THR A 61 -73.36 28.67 22.39
N LYS A 62 -73.17 27.81 21.37
CA LYS A 62 -74.22 26.89 20.90
C LYS A 62 -74.65 25.86 21.94
N ARG A 63 -73.73 25.47 22.82
CA ARG A 63 -74.04 24.60 23.97
C ARG A 63 -74.95 25.30 24.95
N SER A 64 -74.65 26.56 25.29
CA SER A 64 -75.51 27.38 26.14
C SER A 64 -76.89 27.60 25.51
N ASP A 65 -76.95 27.93 24.22
CA ASP A 65 -78.21 28.12 23.48
C ASP A 65 -79.06 26.85 23.49
N PHE A 66 -78.45 25.68 23.25
CA PHE A 66 -79.13 24.40 23.27
C PHE A 66 -79.73 24.09 24.65
N VAL A 67 -78.97 24.31 25.73
CA VAL A 67 -79.47 24.12 27.11
C VAL A 67 -80.66 25.03 27.38
N ALA A 68 -80.56 26.31 27.04
CA ALA A 68 -81.66 27.26 27.25
C ALA A 68 -82.92 26.87 26.46
N ILE A 69 -82.78 26.45 25.19
CA ILE A 69 -83.90 26.01 24.35
C ILE A 69 -84.47 24.67 24.86
N GLN A 70 -83.64 23.79 25.40
CA GLN A 70 -84.07 22.55 26.03
C GLN A 70 -84.96 22.84 27.25
N ASP A 71 -84.52 23.74 28.14
CA ASP A 71 -85.30 24.14 29.33
C ASP A 71 -86.66 24.74 28.93
N LEU A 72 -86.67 25.65 27.95
CA LEU A 72 -87.91 26.27 27.44
C LEU A 72 -88.84 25.27 26.74
N TYR A 73 -88.30 24.23 26.10
CA TYR A 73 -89.08 23.15 25.52
C TYR A 73 -89.73 22.28 26.62
N GLU A 74 -88.99 21.98 27.70
CA GLU A 74 -89.51 21.25 28.87
C GLU A 74 -90.65 22.03 29.55
N GLU A 75 -90.58 23.36 29.55
CA GLU A 75 -91.65 24.27 30.01
C GLU A 75 -92.81 24.43 29.01
N LYS A 76 -92.77 23.76 27.84
CA LYS A 76 -93.75 23.84 26.74
C LYS A 76 -93.88 25.23 26.08
N ILE A 77 -92.83 26.05 26.15
CA ILE A 77 -92.77 27.37 25.53
C ILE A 77 -92.22 27.28 24.10
N GLU A 78 -91.26 26.39 23.87
CA GLU A 78 -90.58 26.18 22.57
C GLU A 78 -91.06 24.92 21.83
N THR A 79 -90.73 24.81 20.54
CA THR A 79 -91.14 23.69 19.68
C THR A 79 -90.08 22.58 19.58
N VAL A 80 -90.52 21.36 19.24
CA VAL A 80 -89.59 20.25 18.95
C VAL A 80 -88.67 20.58 17.76
N GLU A 81 -89.15 21.40 16.81
CA GLU A 81 -88.37 21.83 15.65
C GLU A 81 -87.23 22.77 16.05
N THR A 82 -87.49 23.73 16.94
CA THR A 82 -86.46 24.65 17.47
C THR A 82 -85.43 23.92 18.31
N LEU A 83 -85.84 22.96 19.15
CA LEU A 83 -84.92 22.08 19.87
C LEU A 83 -84.04 21.23 18.94
N ASN A 84 -84.64 20.62 17.91
CA ASN A 84 -83.91 19.82 16.93
C ASN A 84 -82.92 20.67 16.10
N LYS A 85 -83.27 21.93 15.82
CA LYS A 85 -82.36 22.88 15.16
C LYS A 85 -81.18 23.22 16.06
N ALA A 86 -81.43 23.61 17.31
CA ALA A 86 -80.38 23.90 18.29
C ALA A 86 -79.42 22.72 18.50
N ARG A 87 -79.96 21.49 18.54
CA ARG A 87 -79.15 20.26 18.61
C ARG A 87 -78.24 20.09 17.39
N ARG A 88 -78.75 20.31 16.18
CA ARG A 88 -77.94 20.22 14.95
C ARG A 88 -76.85 21.30 14.93
N ASP A 89 -77.18 22.52 15.34
CA ASP A 89 -76.23 23.64 15.38
C ASP A 89 -75.10 23.35 16.38
N LEU A 90 -75.40 22.80 17.56
CA LEU A 90 -74.39 22.34 18.51
C LEU A 90 -73.53 21.20 17.94
N MET A 91 -74.15 20.19 17.33
CA MET A 91 -73.40 19.07 16.73
C MET A 91 -72.45 19.53 15.62
N LEU A 92 -72.86 20.54 14.84
CA LEU A 92 -72.01 21.14 13.81
C LEU A 92 -70.85 21.95 14.41
N SER A 93 -71.09 22.74 15.46
CA SER A 93 -70.03 23.51 16.11
C SER A 93 -69.02 22.62 16.84
N GLU A 94 -69.47 21.53 17.47
CA GLU A 94 -68.59 20.50 18.04
C GLU A 94 -67.70 19.85 16.98
N ARG A 95 -68.26 19.53 15.80
CA ARG A 95 -67.47 19.02 14.68
C ARG A 95 -66.40 20.03 14.25
N PHE A 96 -66.76 21.30 14.05
CA PHE A 96 -65.82 22.33 13.62
C PHE A 96 -64.71 22.58 14.66
N TYR A 97 -65.03 22.51 15.94
CA TYR A 97 -64.02 22.59 17.00
C TYR A 97 -63.03 21.43 16.93
N ASN A 98 -63.53 20.19 16.82
CA ASN A 98 -62.67 19.01 16.73
C ASN A 98 -61.78 19.02 15.47
N GLU A 99 -62.32 19.50 14.34
CA GLU A 99 -61.56 19.67 13.09
C GLU A 99 -60.43 20.71 13.27
N ALA A 100 -60.73 21.86 13.87
CA ALA A 100 -59.72 22.88 14.14
C ALA A 100 -58.62 22.39 15.10
N ASP A 101 -59.00 21.67 16.16
CA ASP A 101 -58.04 21.10 17.13
C ASP A 101 -57.15 20.04 16.48
N TYR A 102 -57.72 19.21 15.60
CA TYR A 102 -56.95 18.26 14.80
C TYR A 102 -55.95 18.96 13.88
N GLU A 103 -56.38 20.00 13.14
CA GLU A 103 -55.50 20.75 12.23
C GLU A 103 -54.36 21.47 12.98
N LEU A 104 -54.62 22.00 14.17
CA LEU A 104 -53.57 22.55 15.04
C LEU A 104 -52.54 21.48 15.41
N ARG A 105 -52.99 20.29 15.83
CA ARG A 105 -52.10 19.18 16.19
C ARG A 105 -51.30 18.69 14.98
N ARG A 106 -51.95 18.56 13.82
CA ARG A 106 -51.31 18.18 12.56
C ARG A 106 -50.21 19.17 12.17
N THR A 107 -50.54 20.47 12.17
CA THR A 107 -49.60 21.56 11.88
C THR A 107 -48.38 21.50 12.80
N ARG A 108 -48.60 21.24 14.09
CA ARG A 108 -47.52 21.09 15.08
C ARG A 108 -46.61 19.90 14.82
N LEU A 109 -47.18 18.76 14.40
CA LEU A 109 -46.41 17.56 14.05
C LEU A 109 -45.60 17.74 12.77
N GLU A 110 -46.18 18.37 11.74
CA GLU A 110 -45.47 18.70 10.50
C GLU A 110 -44.23 19.57 10.79
N PHE A 111 -44.32 20.53 11.70
CA PHE A 111 -43.16 21.35 12.07
C PHE A 111 -42.13 20.66 12.97
N LEU A 112 -42.55 19.72 13.82
CA LEU A 112 -41.60 18.91 14.59
C LEU A 112 -40.77 18.02 13.65
N ARG A 113 -41.39 17.48 12.59
CA ARG A 113 -40.68 16.75 11.53
C ARG A 113 -39.66 17.63 10.82
N ASP A 114 -40.01 18.87 10.47
CA ASP A 114 -39.06 19.80 9.84
C ASP A 114 -37.89 20.18 10.76
N ALA A 115 -38.04 20.01 12.08
CA ALA A 115 -36.99 20.25 13.07
C ALA A 115 -36.10 19.04 13.33
N THR A 116 -36.52 17.83 12.95
CA THR A 116 -35.70 16.61 13.05
C THR A 116 -34.73 16.52 11.88
N HIS A 117 -33.43 16.39 12.16
CA HIS A 117 -32.42 16.32 11.11
C HIS A 117 -31.26 15.41 11.52
N ILE A 118 -30.92 14.47 10.64
CA ILE A 118 -29.73 13.63 10.77
C ILE A 118 -28.63 14.16 9.86
N THR A 119 -27.41 14.20 10.36
CA THR A 119 -26.24 14.59 9.58
C THR A 119 -25.18 13.51 9.59
N ILE A 120 -24.42 13.40 8.50
CA ILE A 120 -23.30 12.49 8.38
C ILE A 120 -22.04 13.19 8.84
N ARG A 121 -21.56 12.85 10.03
CA ARG A 121 -20.36 13.45 10.64
C ARG A 121 -19.06 12.91 10.04
N LYS A 122 -19.02 11.61 9.75
CA LYS A 122 -17.86 10.93 9.16
C LYS A 122 -18.34 9.82 8.23
N ALA A 123 -17.70 9.68 7.08
CA ALA A 123 -17.86 8.54 6.19
C ALA A 123 -16.47 8.14 5.71
N ARG A 124 -16.02 6.94 6.09
CA ARG A 124 -14.68 6.44 5.78
C ARG A 124 -14.76 5.09 5.10
N LYS A 125 -13.90 4.87 4.11
CA LYS A 125 -13.72 3.62 3.38
C LYS A 125 -12.36 3.04 3.71
N TYR A 126 -12.31 1.77 4.09
CA TYR A 126 -11.08 1.06 4.44
C TYR A 126 -11.09 -0.38 3.93
N ARG A 127 -9.92 -1.01 3.87
CA ARG A 127 -9.78 -2.42 3.50
C ARG A 127 -9.39 -3.25 4.72
N THR A 128 -10.20 -4.26 5.01
CA THR A 128 -9.97 -5.23 6.08
C THR A 128 -8.80 -6.18 5.75
N LEU A 129 -8.25 -6.86 6.77
CA LEU A 129 -7.11 -7.80 6.64
C LEU A 129 -7.35 -8.93 5.62
N ASP A 130 -8.60 -9.34 5.46
CA ASP A 130 -9.06 -10.35 4.51
C ASP A 130 -9.45 -9.74 3.15
N GLY A 131 -9.06 -8.49 2.89
CA GLY A 131 -9.18 -7.83 1.61
C GLY A 131 -10.56 -7.22 1.32
N ARG A 132 -11.55 -7.33 2.22
CA ARG A 132 -12.90 -6.78 1.99
C ARG A 132 -12.91 -5.26 2.15
N ARG A 133 -13.65 -4.59 1.28
CA ARG A 133 -13.90 -3.14 1.36
C ARG A 133 -15.01 -2.86 2.38
N GLN A 134 -14.73 -2.05 3.38
CA GLN A 134 -15.70 -1.63 4.39
C GLN A 134 -15.86 -0.11 4.41
N VAL A 135 -17.04 0.34 4.80
CA VAL A 135 -17.40 1.73 5.00
C VAL A 135 -17.99 1.90 6.40
N ASP A 136 -17.42 2.82 7.17
CA ASP A 136 -18.03 3.29 8.42
C ASP A 136 -18.66 4.66 8.20
N ILE A 137 -19.93 4.77 8.58
CA ILE A 137 -20.71 6.00 8.55
C ILE A 137 -21.07 6.36 9.97
N VAL A 138 -20.81 7.61 10.35
CA VAL A 138 -21.15 8.14 11.66
C VAL A 138 -22.28 9.15 11.49
N LEU A 139 -23.47 8.73 11.89
CA LEU A 139 -24.66 9.58 11.92
C LEU A 139 -24.69 10.37 13.23
N LEU A 140 -25.19 11.60 13.16
CA LEU A 140 -25.40 12.48 14.31
C LEU A 140 -26.82 13.02 14.21
N ASN A 141 -27.59 12.90 15.30
CA ASN A 141 -28.86 13.62 15.40
C ASN A 141 -28.57 15.10 15.69
N ALA A 142 -28.63 15.91 14.64
CA ALA A 142 -28.39 17.35 14.64
C ALA A 142 -29.70 18.15 14.61
N SER A 143 -30.80 17.56 15.11
CA SER A 143 -32.11 18.20 15.16
C SER A 143 -32.08 19.55 15.87
N GLN A 144 -32.96 20.46 15.46
CA GLN A 144 -32.91 21.86 15.86
C GLN A 144 -33.74 22.11 17.13
N LEU A 145 -33.14 21.90 18.31
CA LEU A 145 -33.81 22.11 19.59
C LEU A 145 -34.36 23.53 19.76
N ALA A 146 -33.59 24.55 19.38
CA ALA A 146 -34.03 25.95 19.49
C ALA A 146 -35.27 26.23 18.64
N GLN A 147 -35.36 25.63 17.45
CA GLN A 147 -36.54 25.72 16.59
C GLN A 147 -37.73 24.99 17.24
N ALA A 148 -37.54 23.75 17.69
CA ALA A 148 -38.59 22.98 18.35
C ALA A 148 -39.14 23.66 19.62
N MET A 149 -38.27 24.29 20.42
CA MET A 149 -38.64 25.08 21.59
C MET A 149 -39.42 26.34 21.22
N SER A 150 -39.00 27.06 20.18
CA SER A 150 -39.75 28.23 19.69
C SER A 150 -41.15 27.88 19.19
N LEU A 151 -41.35 26.65 18.70
CA LEU A 151 -42.61 26.14 18.19
C LEU A 151 -43.51 25.54 19.30
N ASN A 152 -42.97 25.37 20.51
CA ASN A 152 -43.67 24.84 21.66
C ASN A 152 -43.43 25.69 22.91
N PRO A 153 -43.88 26.96 22.91
CA PRO A 153 -43.58 27.91 23.99
C PRO A 153 -44.14 27.49 25.35
N ASP A 154 -45.18 26.66 25.36
CA ASP A 154 -45.84 26.16 26.57
C ASP A 154 -45.16 24.93 27.17
N ARG A 155 -44.12 24.39 26.52
CA ARG A 155 -43.41 23.18 26.93
C ARG A 155 -41.97 23.49 27.34
N THR A 156 -41.50 22.75 28.31
CA THR A 156 -40.12 22.81 28.78
C THR A 156 -39.18 22.06 27.84
N GLU A 157 -37.87 22.36 27.91
CA GLU A 157 -36.86 21.64 27.13
C GLU A 157 -36.90 20.13 27.38
N ALA A 158 -37.10 19.71 28.63
CA ALA A 158 -37.19 18.30 29.01
C ALA A 158 -38.37 17.57 28.34
N GLU A 159 -39.44 18.29 27.99
CA GLU A 159 -40.60 17.73 27.29
C GLU A 159 -40.44 17.71 25.77
N ILE A 160 -39.54 18.54 25.22
CA ILE A 160 -39.29 18.66 23.78
C ILE A 160 -38.16 17.76 23.31
N ARG A 161 -37.09 17.61 24.09
CA ARG A 161 -35.93 16.77 23.69
C ARG A 161 -36.33 15.34 23.28
N PRO A 162 -37.22 14.62 23.99
CA PRO A 162 -37.63 13.27 23.58
C PRO A 162 -38.41 13.25 22.26
N LEU A 163 -39.03 14.36 21.86
CA LEU A 163 -39.77 14.48 20.59
C LEU A 163 -38.84 14.65 19.38
N LEU A 164 -37.57 15.00 19.63
CA LEU A 164 -36.54 15.11 18.60
C LEU A 164 -35.69 13.84 18.48
N GLU A 165 -36.04 12.80 19.22
CA GLU A 165 -35.46 11.47 19.04
C GLU A 165 -35.96 10.87 17.73
N VAL A 166 -35.03 10.43 16.89
CA VAL A 166 -35.36 9.74 15.64
C VAL A 166 -35.45 8.25 15.92
N GLN A 167 -36.58 7.64 15.62
CA GLN A 167 -36.83 6.22 15.88
C GLN A 167 -37.05 5.44 14.59
N ASN A 168 -36.63 4.18 14.60
CA ASN A 168 -36.83 3.20 13.51
C ASN A 168 -36.42 3.70 12.12
N MET A 169 -35.31 4.44 12.05
CA MET A 169 -34.73 4.87 10.79
C MET A 169 -34.02 3.68 10.13
N ARG A 170 -34.19 3.50 8.82
CA ARG A 170 -33.49 2.52 8.02
C ARG A 170 -32.45 3.23 7.18
N VAL A 171 -31.24 2.68 7.11
CA VAL A 171 -30.12 3.29 6.39
C VAL A 171 -29.56 2.27 5.41
N SER A 172 -29.44 2.68 4.16
CA SER A 172 -28.84 1.90 3.08
C SER A 172 -27.72 2.69 2.38
N LEU A 173 -26.90 1.98 1.63
CA LEU A 173 -25.89 2.56 0.75
C LEU A 173 -26.22 2.26 -0.70
N GLU A 174 -26.35 3.32 -1.49
CA GLU A 174 -26.76 3.26 -2.88
C GLU A 174 -25.75 3.95 -3.80
N ASN A 175 -25.80 3.61 -5.09
CA ASN A 175 -25.15 4.39 -6.14
C ASN A 175 -26.09 5.50 -6.65
N TYR A 176 -25.61 6.37 -7.55
CA TYR A 176 -26.45 7.42 -8.16
C TYR A 176 -27.69 6.92 -8.93
N SER A 177 -27.74 5.63 -9.27
CA SER A 177 -28.88 5.01 -9.94
C SER A 177 -29.88 4.35 -8.98
N GLY A 178 -29.70 4.51 -7.66
CA GLY A 178 -30.57 3.92 -6.63
C GLY A 178 -30.39 2.41 -6.45
N THR A 179 -29.24 1.86 -6.85
CA THR A 179 -28.93 0.43 -6.63
C THR A 179 -28.21 0.27 -5.30
N LEU A 180 -28.64 -0.69 -4.48
CA LEU A 180 -27.98 -1.05 -3.22
C LEU A 180 -26.60 -1.67 -3.48
N ILE A 181 -25.55 -1.08 -2.90
CA ILE A 181 -24.14 -1.40 -3.19
C ILE A 181 -23.36 -1.94 -2.00
N ALA A 182 -24.01 -2.22 -0.88
CA ALA A 182 -23.35 -2.68 0.33
C ALA A 182 -24.11 -3.76 1.11
N GLU A 183 -23.40 -4.45 2.01
CA GLU A 183 -23.92 -5.44 2.94
C GLU A 183 -23.68 -5.03 4.41
N PRO A 184 -24.65 -5.19 5.31
CA PRO A 184 -26.03 -5.55 4.99
C PRO A 184 -26.69 -4.50 4.11
N TYR A 185 -27.64 -4.91 3.27
CA TYR A 185 -28.31 -4.04 2.31
C TYR A 185 -29.07 -2.88 2.98
N GLU A 186 -29.48 -3.10 4.23
CA GLU A 186 -30.16 -2.11 5.06
C GLU A 186 -29.76 -2.35 6.53
N GLN A 187 -29.55 -1.27 7.29
CA GLN A 187 -29.40 -1.31 8.74
C GLN A 187 -30.52 -0.50 9.41
N GLN A 188 -31.14 -1.10 10.43
CA GLN A 188 -32.13 -0.41 11.24
C GLN A 188 -31.46 0.28 12.43
N VAL A 189 -31.78 1.56 12.62
CA VAL A 189 -31.43 2.40 13.76
C VAL A 189 -32.68 2.52 14.66
N PRO A 190 -32.74 1.79 15.78
CA PRO A 190 -33.96 1.73 16.61
C PRO A 190 -34.34 3.08 17.21
N ALA A 191 -33.36 3.81 17.74
CA ALA A 191 -33.52 5.15 18.31
C ALA A 191 -32.18 5.90 18.28
N LEU A 192 -32.23 7.20 18.02
CA LEU A 192 -31.09 8.11 18.09
C LEU A 192 -31.52 9.43 18.74
N ALA A 193 -31.12 9.62 19.99
CA ALA A 193 -31.48 10.80 20.77
C ALA A 193 -30.74 12.06 20.28
N LEU A 194 -31.29 13.23 20.60
CA LEU A 194 -30.74 14.52 20.20
C LEU A 194 -29.28 14.71 20.67
N GLY A 195 -28.38 14.95 19.72
CA GLY A 195 -26.95 15.17 19.96
C GLY A 195 -26.12 13.89 20.02
N ASP A 196 -26.76 12.72 20.05
CA ASP A 196 -26.05 11.44 20.03
C ASP A 196 -25.57 11.08 18.62
N SER A 197 -24.52 10.27 18.58
CA SER A 197 -23.97 9.75 17.33
C SER A 197 -23.90 8.24 17.32
N LEU A 198 -24.22 7.64 16.18
CA LEU A 198 -24.18 6.20 15.95
C LEU A 198 -23.26 5.89 14.77
N GLN A 199 -22.41 4.87 14.93
CA GLN A 199 -21.61 4.33 13.84
C GLN A 199 -22.29 3.12 13.23
N LEU A 200 -22.40 3.14 11.90
CA LEU A 200 -22.91 2.06 11.06
C LEU A 200 -21.78 1.56 10.18
N THR A 201 -21.64 0.24 10.06
CA THR A 201 -20.57 -0.40 9.27
C THR A 201 -21.18 -1.23 8.15
N PHE A 202 -20.73 -0.98 6.93
CA PHE A 202 -21.16 -1.66 5.72
C PHE A 202 -19.97 -2.28 4.97
N ARG A 203 -20.19 -3.38 4.27
CA ARG A 203 -19.25 -4.01 3.34
C ARG A 203 -19.64 -3.65 1.92
N LEU A 204 -18.78 -2.95 1.18
CA LEU A 204 -19.06 -2.63 -0.22
C LEU A 204 -18.98 -3.89 -1.10
N LEU A 205 -19.92 -4.00 -2.04
CA LEU A 205 -19.98 -5.09 -3.01
C LEU A 205 -19.02 -4.86 -4.20
N ASP A 206 -18.74 -3.60 -4.52
CA ASP A 206 -17.77 -3.21 -5.55
C ASP A 206 -16.97 -1.96 -5.12
N ASP A 207 -16.09 -1.44 -5.99
CA ASP A 207 -15.26 -0.27 -5.72
C ASP A 207 -16.00 1.03 -6.02
N TYR A 208 -16.58 1.63 -4.98
CA TYR A 208 -17.22 2.94 -5.06
C TYR A 208 -16.43 3.95 -4.25
N ASP A 209 -16.11 5.10 -4.84
CA ASP A 209 -15.44 6.22 -4.16
C ASP A 209 -16.42 7.25 -3.62
N ASP A 210 -17.64 7.22 -4.13
CA ASP A 210 -18.76 8.06 -3.74
C ASP A 210 -20.01 7.19 -3.63
N VAL A 211 -20.88 7.55 -2.71
CA VAL A 211 -22.09 6.79 -2.38
C VAL A 211 -23.22 7.74 -1.99
N VAL A 212 -24.45 7.24 -2.13
CA VAL A 212 -25.64 7.85 -1.59
C VAL A 212 -25.97 7.13 -0.29
N VAL A 213 -26.04 7.87 0.81
CA VAL A 213 -26.60 7.37 2.07
C VAL A 213 -28.08 7.69 2.05
N ALA A 214 -28.89 6.69 1.75
CA ALA A 214 -30.35 6.80 1.75
C ALA A 214 -30.87 6.45 3.15
N MET A 215 -31.68 7.34 3.70
CA MET A 215 -32.29 7.20 5.02
C MET A 215 -33.81 7.18 4.88
N THR A 216 -34.46 6.11 5.30
CA THR A 216 -35.92 6.01 5.32
C THR A 216 -36.42 6.09 6.76
N TYR A 217 -37.28 7.06 7.04
CA TYR A 217 -37.88 7.27 8.36
C TYR A 217 -39.18 6.46 8.54
N LEU A 218 -39.72 6.48 9.75
CA LEU A 218 -40.94 5.75 10.11
C LEU A 218 -42.17 6.16 9.28
N ASP A 219 -42.23 7.42 8.84
CA ASP A 219 -43.31 7.98 8.03
C ASP A 219 -43.12 7.74 6.52
N GLU A 220 -42.19 6.86 6.15
CA GLU A 220 -41.79 6.56 4.76
C GLU A 220 -41.18 7.75 4.02
N SER A 221 -40.80 8.82 4.72
CA SER A 221 -39.98 9.87 4.13
C SER A 221 -38.55 9.36 3.89
N GLU A 222 -37.97 9.81 2.79
CA GLU A 222 -36.62 9.46 2.34
C GLU A 222 -35.73 10.71 2.31
N GLU A 223 -34.53 10.60 2.89
CA GLU A 223 -33.48 11.61 2.79
C GLU A 223 -32.20 10.99 2.21
N ASP A 224 -31.76 11.54 1.09
CA ASP A 224 -30.58 11.07 0.37
C ASP A 224 -29.42 12.04 0.53
N HIS A 225 -28.28 11.50 0.98
CA HIS A 225 -27.04 12.25 1.11
C HIS A 225 -25.96 11.73 0.18
N TYR A 226 -25.60 12.53 -0.81
CA TYR A 226 -24.49 12.27 -1.72
C TYR A 226 -23.17 12.62 -1.04
N ILE A 227 -22.32 11.63 -0.83
CA ILE A 227 -21.05 11.79 -0.12
C ILE A 227 -19.90 11.14 -0.88
N ILE A 228 -18.72 11.76 -0.80
CA ILE A 228 -17.46 11.16 -1.23
C ILE A 228 -16.84 10.47 -0.02
N LEU A 229 -16.47 9.20 -0.18
CA LEU A 229 -15.88 8.39 0.87
C LEU A 229 -14.41 8.76 1.07
N ARG A 230 -14.06 9.15 2.30
CA ARG A 230 -12.65 9.33 2.66
C ARG A 230 -11.95 7.99 2.75
N ARG A 231 -10.86 7.81 2.02
CA ARG A 231 -10.06 6.59 2.03
C ARG A 231 -9.13 6.63 3.24
N GLU A 232 -9.37 5.75 4.21
CA GLU A 232 -8.58 5.63 5.42
C GLU A 232 -8.12 4.18 5.51
N SER A 233 -6.82 3.89 5.57
CA SER A 233 -6.35 2.52 5.79
C SER A 233 -6.63 2.13 7.25
N THR A 234 -7.20 0.94 7.49
CA THR A 234 -7.29 0.37 8.85
C THR A 234 -5.92 -0.02 9.39
N GLN A 235 -4.93 -0.11 8.50
CA GLN A 235 -3.53 -0.35 8.84
C GLN A 235 -2.75 0.93 8.61
N ASP A 236 -2.19 1.49 9.67
CA ASP A 236 -1.22 2.60 9.59
C ASP A 236 0.18 2.09 9.16
N VAL A 237 0.21 1.03 8.36
CA VAL A 237 1.43 0.39 7.85
C VAL A 237 1.22 0.15 6.34
N PRO A 238 2.21 0.48 5.49
CA PRO A 238 2.13 0.18 4.07
C PRO A 238 2.09 -1.32 3.81
N THR A 239 1.44 -1.73 2.73
CA THR A 239 1.48 -3.11 2.23
C THR A 239 2.62 -3.28 1.23
N ILE A 240 3.27 -4.45 1.25
CA ILE A 240 4.24 -4.87 0.23
C ILE A 240 3.54 -5.83 -0.74
N ASN A 241 3.74 -5.62 -2.03
CA ASN A 241 3.37 -6.58 -3.07
C ASN A 241 4.55 -6.78 -4.02
N SER A 242 4.69 -7.99 -4.58
CA SER A 242 5.67 -8.31 -5.61
C SER A 242 5.07 -9.29 -6.60
N VAL A 243 5.33 -9.09 -7.89
CA VAL A 243 4.93 -10.06 -8.92
C VAL A 243 5.95 -11.18 -9.00
N GLN A 244 7.24 -10.87 -8.79
CA GLN A 244 8.35 -11.81 -8.93
C GLN A 244 8.90 -12.24 -7.57
N PHE A 245 8.08 -12.87 -6.72
CA PHE A 245 8.50 -13.25 -5.36
C PHE A 245 9.53 -14.41 -5.30
N SER A 246 9.79 -15.11 -6.41
CA SER A 246 10.75 -16.21 -6.50
C SER A 246 11.67 -16.01 -7.70
N GLN A 247 12.98 -16.08 -7.50
CA GLN A 247 13.97 -15.92 -8.56
C GLN A 247 15.10 -16.94 -8.45
N GLU A 248 15.63 -17.34 -9.60
CA GLU A 248 16.91 -18.04 -9.70
C GLU A 248 18.01 -17.05 -10.09
N GLY A 249 19.23 -17.27 -9.60
CA GLY A 249 20.37 -16.46 -10.00
C GLY A 249 21.69 -17.17 -9.80
N ASP A 250 22.58 -17.04 -10.78
CA ASP A 250 23.90 -17.66 -10.71
C ASP A 250 24.76 -16.99 -9.65
N LEU A 251 25.69 -17.74 -9.06
CA LEU A 251 26.71 -17.17 -8.19
C LEU A 251 27.48 -16.05 -8.93
N ASN A 252 27.89 -15.02 -8.19
CA ASN A 252 28.53 -13.80 -8.72
C ASN A 252 27.61 -12.90 -9.61
N THR A 253 26.29 -13.11 -9.60
CA THR A 253 25.33 -12.24 -10.32
C THR A 253 24.48 -11.40 -9.37
N ARG A 254 23.66 -10.50 -9.95
CA ARG A 254 22.64 -9.73 -9.24
C ARG A 254 21.26 -10.22 -9.64
N VAL A 255 20.40 -10.39 -8.65
CA VAL A 255 19.00 -10.76 -8.82
C VAL A 255 18.12 -9.63 -8.29
N ASN A 256 17.13 -9.24 -9.08
CA ASN A 256 16.25 -8.12 -8.75
C ASN A 256 14.82 -8.61 -8.51
N TYR A 257 14.18 -8.05 -7.50
CA TYR A 257 12.77 -8.28 -7.16
C TYR A 257 12.01 -6.96 -7.23
N ASP A 258 10.87 -6.95 -7.91
CA ASP A 258 9.97 -5.80 -7.94
C ASP A 258 9.23 -5.67 -6.61
N LEU A 259 9.19 -4.46 -6.05
CA LEU A 259 8.46 -4.16 -4.82
C LEU A 259 7.50 -3.00 -5.06
N ILE A 260 6.21 -3.26 -4.85
CA ILE A 260 5.15 -2.25 -4.89
C ILE A 260 4.70 -2.01 -3.45
N LEU A 261 4.97 -0.82 -2.95
CA LEU A 261 4.62 -0.40 -1.61
C LEU A 261 3.43 0.57 -1.68
N GLU A 262 2.37 0.28 -0.92
CA GLU A 262 1.16 1.09 -0.94
C GLU A 262 0.68 1.43 0.48
N ARG A 263 0.39 2.70 0.74
CA ARG A 263 -0.23 3.18 1.98
C ARG A 263 -1.34 4.17 1.64
N LEU A 264 -2.55 3.84 2.05
CA LEU A 264 -3.73 4.69 1.86
C LEU A 264 -4.01 5.44 3.17
N ALA A 265 -3.21 6.46 3.48
CA ALA A 265 -3.38 7.27 4.68
C ALA A 265 -3.19 8.76 4.38
N GLU A 266 -3.92 9.62 5.10
CA GLU A 266 -3.94 11.07 4.91
C GLU A 266 -2.74 11.77 5.60
N ASP A 267 -2.07 11.10 6.54
CA ASP A 267 -0.94 11.65 7.30
C ASP A 267 0.41 11.26 6.71
N GLU A 268 1.40 12.12 6.94
CA GLU A 268 2.77 11.89 6.53
C GLU A 268 3.51 10.98 7.52
N LYS A 269 4.04 9.84 7.05
CA LYS A 269 4.78 8.90 7.90
C LYS A 269 5.90 8.19 7.15
N THR A 270 7.00 7.94 7.87
CA THR A 270 8.19 7.24 7.37
C THR A 270 8.25 5.82 7.92
N PHE A 271 8.57 4.86 7.06
CA PHE A 271 8.74 3.46 7.38
C PHE A 271 10.13 3.00 6.97
N ARG A 272 10.65 1.99 7.67
CA ARG A 272 11.94 1.36 7.39
C ARG A 272 11.73 0.06 6.62
N LEU A 273 12.67 -0.21 5.73
CA LEU A 273 12.76 -1.48 5.01
C LEU A 273 13.76 -2.38 5.73
N ALA A 274 13.43 -3.66 5.82
CA ALA A 274 14.29 -4.65 6.46
C ALA A 274 14.14 -6.03 5.82
N LEU A 275 15.16 -6.86 6.01
CA LEU A 275 15.20 -8.24 5.56
C LEU A 275 15.38 -9.17 6.75
N VAL A 276 14.67 -10.29 6.72
CA VAL A 276 14.74 -11.34 7.73
C VAL A 276 15.00 -12.68 7.04
N ASN A 277 15.87 -13.51 7.62
CA ASN A 277 16.30 -14.82 7.10
C ASN A 277 17.12 -14.83 5.79
N LEU A 278 17.54 -13.67 5.27
CA LEU A 278 18.51 -13.64 4.17
C LEU A 278 19.93 -14.01 4.69
N PRO A 279 20.67 -14.92 4.03
CA PRO A 279 22.06 -15.23 4.38
C PRO A 279 22.96 -13.99 4.38
N ARG A 280 23.87 -13.91 5.35
CA ARG A 280 24.74 -12.73 5.53
C ARG A 280 25.78 -12.59 4.43
N GLU A 281 26.07 -13.67 3.71
CA GLU A 281 26.96 -13.69 2.56
C GLU A 281 26.38 -12.97 1.35
N ILE A 282 25.05 -12.85 1.26
CA ILE A 282 24.35 -12.14 0.18
C ILE A 282 24.20 -10.68 0.57
N THR A 283 24.57 -9.77 -0.33
CA THR A 283 24.49 -8.32 -0.07
C THR A 283 23.21 -7.76 -0.66
N PRO A 284 22.24 -7.31 0.18
CA PRO A 284 21.01 -6.70 -0.31
C PRO A 284 21.12 -5.18 -0.46
N SER A 285 20.35 -4.61 -1.39
CA SER A 285 20.09 -3.18 -1.49
C SER A 285 18.66 -2.94 -1.97
N PHE A 286 17.91 -2.08 -1.29
CA PHE A 286 16.67 -1.55 -1.85
C PHE A 286 17.01 -0.34 -2.70
N VAL A 287 16.52 -0.28 -3.93
CA VAL A 287 16.88 0.74 -4.91
C VAL A 287 15.63 1.38 -5.49
N ASP A 288 15.68 2.70 -5.67
CA ASP A 288 14.69 3.42 -6.47
C ASP A 288 15.03 3.25 -7.98
N PRO A 289 14.15 2.67 -8.80
CA PRO A 289 14.46 2.39 -10.21
C PRO A 289 14.63 3.66 -11.07
N GLY A 290 14.06 4.79 -10.66
CA GLY A 290 14.18 6.06 -11.39
C GLY A 290 15.48 6.81 -11.09
N THR A 291 15.98 6.71 -9.86
CA THR A 291 17.19 7.46 -9.41
C THR A 291 18.41 6.58 -9.15
N ASN A 292 18.24 5.26 -9.11
CA ASN A 292 19.24 4.28 -8.73
C ASN A 292 19.83 4.49 -7.32
N ALA A 293 19.08 5.20 -6.45
CA ALA A 293 19.50 5.51 -5.09
C ALA A 293 19.19 4.34 -4.14
N SER A 294 20.15 4.00 -3.27
CA SER A 294 19.92 3.00 -2.22
C SER A 294 19.06 3.58 -1.10
N LEU A 295 17.98 2.88 -0.77
CA LEU A 295 17.00 3.28 0.23
C LEU A 295 17.03 2.33 1.43
N THR A 296 16.81 2.90 2.61
CA THR A 296 16.58 2.13 3.85
C THR A 296 15.26 2.51 4.52
N GLN A 297 14.63 3.57 4.01
CA GLN A 297 13.40 4.13 4.51
C GLN A 297 12.60 4.70 3.34
N VAL A 298 11.29 4.68 3.49
CA VAL A 298 10.33 5.26 2.54
C VAL A 298 9.34 6.12 3.29
N LYS A 299 8.90 7.19 2.63
CA LYS A 299 7.99 8.18 3.21
C LYS A 299 6.70 8.20 2.42
N PHE A 300 5.57 8.09 3.10
CA PHE A 300 4.24 8.17 2.51
C PHE A 300 3.52 9.42 2.98
N SER A 301 2.70 9.99 2.12
CA SER A 301 1.84 11.15 2.38
C SER A 301 0.56 11.03 1.54
N GLU A 302 -0.35 12.00 1.67
CA GLU A 302 -1.55 12.08 0.83
C GLU A 302 -1.22 12.15 -0.68
N GLU A 303 -0.12 12.80 -1.05
CA GLU A 303 0.34 12.91 -2.45
C GLU A 303 1.11 11.66 -2.91
N VAL A 304 1.79 10.97 -1.99
CA VAL A 304 2.65 9.81 -2.28
C VAL A 304 2.11 8.59 -1.54
N THR A 305 1.07 7.99 -2.11
CA THR A 305 0.37 6.81 -1.57
C THR A 305 0.92 5.49 -2.10
N ARG A 306 1.70 5.53 -3.19
CA ARG A 306 2.30 4.35 -3.83
C ARG A 306 3.74 4.63 -4.23
N GLN A 307 4.63 3.68 -3.96
CA GLN A 307 6.04 3.71 -4.35
C GLN A 307 6.45 2.37 -4.97
N GLN A 308 7.30 2.43 -5.99
CA GLN A 308 7.86 1.25 -6.65
C GLN A 308 9.36 1.24 -6.39
N LEU A 309 9.86 0.13 -5.85
CA LEU A 309 11.28 -0.10 -5.56
C LEU A 309 11.73 -1.42 -6.19
N GLU A 310 13.03 -1.60 -6.26
CA GLU A 310 13.66 -2.88 -6.55
C GLU A 310 14.45 -3.36 -5.33
N LEU A 311 14.34 -4.63 -4.97
CA LEU A 311 15.31 -5.28 -4.08
C LEU A 311 16.35 -5.98 -4.94
N GLU A 312 17.57 -5.46 -4.93
CA GLU A 312 18.74 -6.05 -5.57
C GLU A 312 19.47 -6.94 -4.55
N LEU A 313 19.69 -8.20 -4.90
CA LEU A 313 20.52 -9.14 -4.16
C LEU A 313 21.78 -9.45 -4.96
N GLN A 314 22.93 -9.02 -4.44
CA GLN A 314 24.23 -9.43 -4.97
C GLN A 314 24.62 -10.78 -4.37
N ILE A 315 24.61 -11.80 -5.21
CA ILE A 315 25.05 -13.14 -4.85
C ILE A 315 26.58 -13.17 -4.95
N PRO A 316 27.30 -13.58 -3.89
CA PRO A 316 28.76 -13.67 -3.96
C PRO A 316 29.19 -14.83 -4.87
N GLU A 317 30.41 -14.76 -5.37
CA GLU A 317 31.05 -15.89 -6.08
C GLU A 317 31.17 -17.12 -5.15
N LYS A 318 31.46 -16.89 -3.86
CA LYS A 318 31.59 -17.95 -2.86
C LYS A 318 30.43 -17.90 -1.87
N LEU A 319 29.43 -18.73 -2.12
CA LEU A 319 28.32 -18.97 -1.19
C LEU A 319 28.52 -20.29 -0.45
N SER A 320 28.10 -20.36 0.82
CA SER A 320 28.11 -21.60 1.59
C SER A 320 27.34 -22.71 0.87
N ARG A 321 27.93 -23.90 0.68
CA ARG A 321 27.32 -25.04 -0.06
C ARG A 321 25.91 -25.42 0.39
N ARG A 322 25.54 -25.13 1.64
CA ARG A 322 24.18 -25.37 2.18
C ARG A 322 23.09 -24.53 1.51
N TYR A 323 23.47 -23.49 0.76
CA TYR A 323 22.57 -22.55 0.09
C TYR A 323 22.62 -22.67 -1.44
N VAL A 324 23.65 -23.31 -1.99
CA VAL A 324 23.79 -23.51 -3.44
C VAL A 324 22.82 -24.60 -3.87
N ASP A 325 22.05 -24.35 -4.92
CA ASP A 325 20.96 -25.20 -5.42
C ASP A 325 19.89 -25.54 -4.37
N GLN A 326 19.76 -24.69 -3.35
CA GLN A 326 18.73 -24.79 -2.32
C GLN A 326 17.88 -23.54 -2.33
N THR A 327 16.57 -23.69 -2.10
CA THR A 327 15.66 -22.55 -1.94
C THR A 327 15.94 -21.84 -0.62
N ILE A 328 16.32 -20.58 -0.71
CA ILE A 328 16.46 -19.66 0.43
C ILE A 328 15.14 -18.92 0.58
N GLU A 329 14.40 -19.21 1.64
CA GLU A 329 13.23 -18.43 2.03
C GLU A 329 13.62 -17.25 2.93
N PHE A 330 13.23 -16.04 2.53
CA PHE A 330 13.44 -14.82 3.31
C PHE A 330 12.21 -13.91 3.26
N TYR A 331 12.19 -12.90 4.13
CA TYR A 331 11.05 -11.99 4.26
C TYR A 331 11.51 -10.55 4.12
N VAL A 332 10.79 -9.79 3.28
CA VAL A 332 10.93 -8.34 3.18
C VAL A 332 9.90 -7.71 4.11
N PHE A 333 10.34 -6.76 4.92
CA PHE A 333 9.52 -6.05 5.89
C PHE A 333 9.46 -4.56 5.58
N ILE A 334 8.27 -3.99 5.80
CA ILE A 334 8.07 -2.56 5.96
C ILE A 334 7.45 -2.30 7.34
N THR A 335 8.16 -1.53 8.15
CA THR A 335 7.84 -1.37 9.57
C THR A 335 8.20 0.01 10.07
N ASP A 336 7.63 0.40 11.21
CA ASP A 336 8.09 1.55 11.98
C ASP A 336 9.36 1.23 12.80
N THR A 337 9.72 2.18 13.67
CA THR A 337 10.88 2.08 14.57
C THR A 337 10.79 0.91 15.55
N GLU A 338 9.60 0.56 16.04
CA GLU A 338 9.39 -0.51 17.01
C GLU A 338 9.64 -1.88 16.35
N GLY A 339 9.00 -2.13 15.21
CA GLY A 339 9.22 -3.40 14.51
C GLY A 339 10.66 -3.53 13.97
N PHE A 340 11.32 -2.43 13.59
CA PHE A 340 12.73 -2.48 13.23
C PHE A 340 13.62 -2.86 14.42
N ALA A 341 13.35 -2.32 15.61
CA ALA A 341 14.07 -2.71 16.83
C ALA A 341 13.85 -4.19 17.14
N ARG A 342 12.62 -4.69 16.99
CA ARG A 342 12.27 -6.09 17.18
C ARG A 342 13.00 -7.03 16.22
N ILE A 343 13.11 -6.65 14.94
CA ILE A 343 13.95 -7.39 13.96
C ILE A 343 15.40 -7.46 14.45
N GLY A 344 15.95 -6.35 14.93
CA GLY A 344 17.31 -6.30 15.48
C GLY A 344 17.53 -7.16 16.74
N GLU A 345 16.51 -7.35 17.57
CA GLU A 345 16.53 -8.30 18.70
C GLU A 345 16.54 -9.75 18.20
N LEU A 346 15.59 -10.11 17.32
CA LEU A 346 15.48 -11.47 16.80
C LEU A 346 16.72 -11.90 16.02
N ASN A 347 17.31 -10.99 15.24
CA ASN A 347 18.56 -11.23 14.50
C ASN A 347 19.76 -11.47 15.44
N ARG A 348 19.76 -10.88 16.64
CA ARG A 348 20.79 -11.14 17.66
C ARG A 348 20.54 -12.47 18.36
N GLU A 349 19.30 -12.75 18.74
CA GLU A 349 18.89 -14.01 19.38
C GLU A 349 19.18 -15.23 18.49
N HIS A 350 18.94 -15.12 17.19
CA HIS A 350 19.09 -16.20 16.21
C HIS A 350 20.32 -15.98 15.32
N SER A 351 21.42 -15.52 15.91
CA SER A 351 22.65 -15.22 15.17
C SER A 351 23.15 -16.43 14.39
N GLY A 352 23.00 -16.40 13.07
CA GLY A 352 23.48 -17.45 12.15
C GLY A 352 22.50 -18.62 11.94
N THR A 353 21.29 -18.55 12.49
CA THR A 353 20.22 -19.54 12.31
C THR A 353 18.95 -18.88 11.77
N GLN A 354 18.11 -19.65 11.10
CA GLN A 354 16.82 -19.16 10.60
C GLN A 354 15.89 -18.82 11.76
N ILE A 355 15.27 -17.64 11.72
CA ILE A 355 14.25 -17.22 12.68
C ILE A 355 12.94 -17.96 12.34
N PRO A 356 12.30 -18.65 13.30
CA PRO A 356 11.04 -19.36 13.06
C PRO A 356 9.89 -18.42 12.68
N LEU A 357 9.01 -18.86 11.77
CA LEU A 357 7.87 -18.08 11.28
C LEU A 357 6.98 -17.52 12.41
N GLU A 358 6.77 -18.30 13.49
CA GLU A 358 6.00 -17.86 14.66
C GLU A 358 6.58 -16.58 15.28
N LYS A 359 7.91 -16.46 15.35
CA LYS A 359 8.59 -15.28 15.88
C LYS A 359 8.55 -14.13 14.88
N ILE A 360 8.71 -14.43 13.58
CA ILE A 360 8.57 -13.44 12.49
C ILE A 360 7.18 -12.80 12.49
N ASN A 361 6.14 -13.58 12.80
CA ASN A 361 4.77 -13.08 12.90
C ASN A 361 4.53 -12.15 14.10
N THR A 362 5.44 -12.11 15.09
CA THR A 362 5.34 -11.16 16.21
C THR A 362 5.89 -9.78 15.90
N ILE A 363 6.56 -9.60 14.75
CA ILE A 363 7.17 -8.34 14.36
C ILE A 363 6.07 -7.38 13.89
N PRO A 364 5.91 -6.20 14.53
CA PRO A 364 5.04 -5.14 14.02
C PRO A 364 5.43 -4.75 12.60
N GLY A 365 4.43 -4.54 11.73
CA GLY A 365 4.67 -4.16 10.34
C GLY A 365 4.02 -5.12 9.35
N ASN A 366 4.19 -4.81 8.06
CA ASN A 366 3.77 -5.67 6.96
C ASN A 366 5.00 -6.42 6.43
N LYS A 367 4.78 -7.64 5.92
CA LYS A 367 5.83 -8.50 5.39
C LYS A 367 5.33 -9.27 4.19
N GLU A 368 6.24 -9.56 3.29
CA GLU A 368 6.02 -10.42 2.13
C GLU A 368 7.13 -11.47 2.04
N ARG A 369 6.79 -12.68 1.57
CA ARG A 369 7.72 -13.82 1.53
C ARG A 369 8.37 -13.90 0.15
N PHE A 370 9.69 -14.09 0.15
CA PHE A 370 10.49 -14.20 -1.06
C PHE A 370 11.34 -15.47 -1.04
N GLU A 371 11.67 -15.94 -2.24
CA GLU A 371 12.46 -17.14 -2.47
C GLU A 371 13.60 -16.84 -3.44
N LEU A 372 14.83 -17.18 -3.05
CA LEU A 372 16.01 -17.12 -3.91
C LEU A 372 16.57 -18.53 -4.10
N ILE A 373 16.90 -18.90 -5.33
CA ILE A 373 17.59 -20.15 -5.66
C ILE A 373 18.95 -19.80 -6.28
N PRO A 374 20.03 -19.76 -5.50
CA PRO A 374 21.37 -19.52 -6.01
C PRO A 374 21.87 -20.74 -6.78
N ARG A 375 22.19 -20.56 -8.06
CA ARG A 375 22.73 -21.61 -8.92
C ARG A 375 24.24 -21.57 -8.93
N GLY A 376 24.85 -22.72 -8.65
CA GLY A 376 26.27 -22.90 -8.93
C GLY A 376 26.50 -23.02 -10.44
N GLN A 377 27.74 -22.82 -10.87
CA GLN A 377 28.15 -23.01 -12.26
C GLN A 377 29.57 -23.57 -12.30
N GLY A 378 29.82 -24.58 -13.12
CA GLY A 378 31.16 -25.05 -13.46
C GLY A 378 31.79 -24.15 -14.52
N ALA A 379 33.07 -23.81 -14.36
CA ALA A 379 33.82 -23.06 -15.36
C ALA A 379 35.25 -23.59 -15.41
N LEU A 380 35.80 -23.71 -16.62
CA LEU A 380 37.12 -24.28 -16.85
C LEU A 380 38.00 -23.28 -17.60
N GLU A 381 39.24 -23.11 -17.14
CA GLU A 381 40.25 -22.29 -17.79
C GLU A 381 41.52 -23.11 -18.06
N THR A 382 42.07 -22.93 -19.26
CA THR A 382 43.30 -23.58 -19.71
C THR A 382 44.49 -22.63 -19.54
N ILE A 383 45.44 -22.99 -18.68
CA ILE A 383 46.64 -22.19 -18.41
C ILE A 383 47.86 -22.90 -19.01
N ILE A 384 48.54 -22.21 -19.94
CA ILE A 384 49.73 -22.73 -20.64
C ILE A 384 50.89 -21.79 -20.35
N ALA A 385 51.90 -22.27 -19.61
CA ALA A 385 53.02 -21.43 -19.19
C ALA A 385 53.92 -20.99 -20.36
N ASN A 386 54.17 -21.89 -21.31
CA ASN A 386 54.95 -21.59 -22.50
C ASN A 386 54.19 -21.96 -23.78
N ARG A 387 53.76 -20.94 -24.53
CA ARG A 387 53.01 -21.07 -25.79
C ARG A 387 53.90 -21.04 -27.03
N TYR A 388 55.21 -20.88 -26.88
CA TYR A 388 56.17 -20.88 -27.98
C TYR A 388 57.32 -21.84 -27.69
N GLN A 389 57.53 -22.83 -28.55
CA GLN A 389 58.60 -23.80 -28.39
C GLN A 389 59.39 -23.97 -29.68
N GLU A 390 60.71 -24.09 -29.55
CA GLU A 390 61.60 -24.40 -30.66
C GLU A 390 62.08 -25.85 -30.51
N ILE A 391 61.92 -26.63 -31.57
CA ILE A 391 62.38 -28.02 -31.63
C ILE A 391 63.17 -28.26 -32.90
N ARG A 392 64.00 -29.30 -32.89
CA ARG A 392 64.68 -29.79 -34.09
C ARG A 392 63.93 -30.95 -34.71
N THR A 393 64.21 -31.22 -35.98
CA THR A 393 63.65 -32.40 -36.68
C THR A 393 63.92 -33.69 -35.89
N GLY A 394 62.84 -34.40 -35.54
CA GLY A 394 62.88 -35.66 -34.78
C GLY A 394 62.81 -35.52 -33.26
N GLU A 395 62.67 -34.31 -32.72
CA GLU A 395 62.40 -34.07 -31.30
C GLU A 395 60.89 -34.05 -31.03
N GLU A 396 60.49 -34.54 -29.86
CA GLU A 396 59.11 -34.45 -29.37
C GLU A 396 58.88 -33.12 -28.66
N VAL A 397 57.66 -32.61 -28.70
CA VAL A 397 57.28 -31.38 -28.00
C VAL A 397 56.52 -31.77 -26.75
N LEU A 398 57.03 -31.34 -25.59
CA LEU A 398 56.39 -31.54 -24.30
C LEU A 398 55.74 -30.24 -23.86
N VAL A 399 54.41 -30.27 -23.69
CA VAL A 399 53.63 -29.13 -23.24
C VAL A 399 52.96 -29.48 -21.93
N ARG A 400 53.16 -28.66 -20.90
CA ARG A 400 52.37 -28.72 -19.68
C ARG A 400 51.23 -27.72 -19.74
N VAL A 401 50.01 -28.22 -19.55
CA VAL A 401 48.79 -27.44 -19.49
C VAL A 401 48.16 -27.63 -18.12
N ASP A 402 47.94 -26.56 -17.38
CA ASP A 402 47.21 -26.62 -16.11
C ASP A 402 45.73 -26.29 -16.38
N LEU A 403 44.82 -27.18 -16.00
CA LEU A 403 43.37 -26.96 -16.05
C LEU A 403 42.90 -26.42 -14.71
N LEU A 404 42.36 -25.19 -14.70
CA LEU A 404 41.85 -24.51 -13.52
C LEU A 404 40.32 -24.49 -13.54
N ASN A 405 39.68 -24.94 -12.47
CA ASN A 405 38.25 -24.72 -12.28
C ASN A 405 38.02 -23.31 -11.70
N THR A 406 37.57 -22.39 -12.53
CA THR A 406 37.23 -21.00 -12.13
C THR A 406 35.78 -20.86 -11.69
N GLY A 407 35.00 -21.93 -11.79
CA GLY A 407 33.60 -21.97 -11.38
C GLY A 407 33.43 -22.17 -9.89
N THR A 408 32.17 -22.41 -9.52
CA THR A 408 31.70 -22.56 -8.14
C THR A 408 31.22 -23.98 -7.83
N LEU A 409 31.01 -24.79 -8.87
CA LEU A 409 30.76 -26.23 -8.78
C LEU A 409 31.96 -27.03 -9.30
N GLU A 410 32.03 -28.30 -8.91
CA GLU A 410 33.07 -29.20 -9.38
C GLU A 410 32.89 -29.53 -10.86
N VAL A 411 34.00 -29.55 -11.61
CA VAL A 411 34.01 -29.95 -13.02
C VAL A 411 34.46 -31.40 -13.08
N GLU A 412 33.61 -32.25 -13.64
CA GLU A 412 33.84 -33.68 -13.80
C GLU A 412 34.37 -34.02 -15.20
N ARG A 413 35.11 -35.13 -15.30
CA ARG A 413 35.61 -35.69 -16.58
C ARG A 413 36.30 -34.65 -17.46
N ALA A 414 37.12 -33.81 -16.84
CA ALA A 414 37.86 -32.77 -17.54
C ALA A 414 38.95 -33.41 -18.42
N HIS A 415 38.99 -33.04 -19.69
CA HIS A 415 39.93 -33.58 -20.67
C HIS A 415 40.31 -32.52 -21.69
N LEU A 416 41.43 -32.74 -22.38
CA LEU A 416 41.91 -31.86 -23.42
C LEU A 416 41.44 -32.32 -24.81
N LEU A 417 41.12 -31.35 -25.66
CA LEU A 417 40.81 -31.53 -27.07
C LEU A 417 41.88 -30.79 -27.87
N LEU A 418 42.74 -31.55 -28.56
CA LEU A 418 43.82 -31.00 -29.36
C LEU A 418 43.51 -31.14 -30.85
N THR A 419 43.76 -30.07 -31.60
CA THR A 419 43.76 -30.09 -33.06
C THR A 419 45.19 -29.80 -33.54
N PRO A 420 46.04 -30.84 -33.70
CA PRO A 420 47.40 -30.65 -34.16
C PRO A 420 47.46 -30.50 -35.69
N PRO A 421 48.58 -29.98 -36.24
CA PRO A 421 48.84 -29.92 -37.67
C PRO A 421 48.81 -31.31 -38.34
N LEU A 422 48.64 -31.31 -39.66
CA LEU A 422 48.53 -32.55 -40.44
C LEU A 422 49.75 -33.47 -40.22
N GLY A 423 49.48 -34.74 -39.89
CA GLY A 423 50.51 -35.78 -39.73
C GLY A 423 51.17 -35.82 -38.35
N TRP A 424 50.83 -34.91 -37.45
CA TRP A 424 51.28 -34.96 -36.06
C TRP A 424 50.41 -35.93 -35.25
N THR A 425 51.03 -36.59 -34.28
CA THR A 425 50.33 -37.42 -33.30
C THR A 425 50.51 -36.82 -31.92
N TRP A 426 49.57 -37.09 -31.01
CA TRP A 426 49.61 -36.56 -29.66
C TRP A 426 49.08 -37.56 -28.63
N SER A 427 49.51 -37.39 -27.40
CA SER A 427 49.00 -38.10 -26.23
C SER A 427 48.99 -37.17 -25.01
N SER A 428 48.11 -37.43 -24.05
CA SER A 428 48.02 -36.69 -22.79
C SER A 428 48.24 -37.60 -21.59
N HIS A 429 48.69 -37.03 -20.48
CA HIS A 429 48.72 -37.73 -19.20
C HIS A 429 48.42 -36.75 -18.05
N PRO A 430 47.32 -36.95 -17.30
CA PRO A 430 46.25 -37.93 -17.54
C PRO A 430 45.41 -37.61 -18.79
N ASP A 431 44.73 -38.61 -19.37
CA ASP A 431 43.80 -38.40 -20.50
C ASP A 431 42.47 -37.77 -20.06
N THR A 432 42.06 -38.02 -18.82
CA THR A 432 40.87 -37.45 -18.21
C THR A 432 41.11 -37.30 -16.72
N ILE A 433 40.65 -36.18 -16.16
CA ILE A 433 40.65 -35.90 -14.73
C ILE A 433 39.22 -36.09 -14.24
N ASP A 434 39.03 -37.02 -13.29
CA ASP A 434 37.70 -37.39 -12.80
C ASP A 434 36.94 -36.18 -12.26
N ARG A 435 37.64 -35.33 -11.49
CA ARG A 435 37.07 -34.14 -10.86
C ARG A 435 38.11 -33.08 -10.57
N ILE A 436 37.77 -31.82 -10.84
CA ILE A 436 38.52 -30.63 -10.42
C ILE A 436 37.60 -29.78 -9.52
N LEU A 437 37.98 -29.60 -8.25
CA LEU A 437 37.17 -28.79 -7.31
C LEU A 437 37.29 -27.28 -7.63
N PRO A 438 36.31 -26.46 -7.22
CA PRO A 438 36.37 -25.00 -7.40
C PRO A 438 37.68 -24.39 -6.87
N GLY A 439 38.38 -23.66 -7.73
CA GLY A 439 39.66 -23.01 -7.42
C GLY A 439 40.88 -23.93 -7.42
N GLU A 440 40.72 -25.23 -7.68
CA GLU A 440 41.83 -26.16 -7.84
C GLU A 440 42.35 -26.19 -9.28
N LYS A 441 43.64 -26.50 -9.41
CA LYS A 441 44.33 -26.64 -10.68
C LYS A 441 44.95 -28.02 -10.80
N GLU A 442 44.74 -28.66 -11.94
CA GLU A 442 45.25 -29.99 -12.23
C GLU A 442 46.11 -29.98 -13.49
N PRO A 443 47.36 -30.51 -13.43
CA PRO A 443 48.26 -30.51 -14.58
C PRO A 443 47.97 -31.67 -15.54
N VAL A 444 47.96 -31.36 -16.83
CA VAL A 444 47.94 -32.33 -17.93
C VAL A 444 49.19 -32.13 -18.77
N ASN A 445 50.00 -33.18 -18.89
CA ASN A 445 51.18 -33.18 -19.75
C ASN A 445 50.81 -33.73 -21.12
N ILE A 446 51.10 -32.98 -22.17
CA ILE A 446 50.88 -33.35 -23.56
C ILE A 446 52.23 -33.67 -24.19
N THR A 447 52.29 -34.79 -24.90
CA THR A 447 53.40 -35.14 -25.79
C THR A 447 52.91 -35.08 -27.23
N LEU A 448 53.52 -34.20 -28.03
CA LEU A 448 53.28 -34.05 -29.47
C LEU A 448 54.47 -34.63 -30.23
N THR A 449 54.20 -35.54 -31.17
CA THR A 449 55.21 -36.19 -31.99
C THR A 449 55.04 -35.75 -33.45
N PRO A 450 55.97 -34.94 -33.99
CA PRO A 450 55.95 -34.52 -35.39
C PRO A 450 56.25 -35.70 -36.34
N PRO A 451 55.80 -35.64 -37.60
CA PRO A 451 56.14 -36.64 -38.61
C PRO A 451 57.65 -36.61 -38.95
N ALA A 452 58.20 -37.75 -39.37
CA ALA A 452 59.63 -37.90 -39.65
C ALA A 452 60.16 -36.97 -40.77
N GLU A 453 59.33 -36.61 -41.73
CA GLU A 453 59.65 -35.72 -42.87
C GLU A 453 59.00 -34.33 -42.69
N ILE A 454 59.08 -33.76 -41.49
CA ILE A 454 58.55 -32.42 -41.22
C ILE A 454 59.42 -31.31 -41.85
N GLY A 455 58.77 -30.32 -42.47
CA GLY A 455 59.43 -29.14 -43.00
C GLY A 455 59.84 -28.14 -41.92
N VAL A 456 60.86 -27.33 -42.21
CA VAL A 456 61.25 -26.20 -41.34
C VAL A 456 60.19 -25.12 -41.48
N SER A 457 59.36 -24.96 -40.45
CA SER A 457 58.28 -23.97 -40.43
C SER A 457 57.77 -23.72 -39.01
N GLU A 458 56.83 -22.79 -38.89
CA GLU A 458 56.03 -22.59 -37.69
C GLU A 458 54.71 -23.33 -37.84
N TYR A 459 54.35 -24.06 -36.79
CA TYR A 459 53.15 -24.88 -36.74
C TYR A 459 52.34 -24.50 -35.50
N ASP A 460 51.08 -24.15 -35.69
CA ASP A 460 50.18 -23.85 -34.58
C ASP A 460 49.39 -25.11 -34.17
N VAL A 461 49.38 -25.39 -32.87
CA VAL A 461 48.56 -26.43 -32.25
C VAL A 461 47.48 -25.75 -31.42
N ARG A 462 46.24 -26.08 -31.75
CA ARG A 462 45.07 -25.59 -31.04
C ARG A 462 44.73 -26.50 -29.87
N ILE A 463 44.58 -25.91 -28.70
CA ILE A 463 44.27 -26.60 -27.45
C ILE A 463 42.97 -26.03 -26.89
N GLU A 464 42.03 -26.91 -26.67
CA GLU A 464 40.79 -26.65 -25.96
C GLU A 464 40.69 -27.62 -24.78
N ALA A 465 39.93 -27.27 -23.76
CA ALA A 465 39.60 -28.17 -22.66
C ALA A 465 38.09 -28.26 -22.53
N ALA A 466 37.59 -29.45 -22.23
CA ALA A 466 36.19 -29.69 -21.98
C ALA A 466 36.01 -30.48 -20.69
N GLY A 467 34.90 -30.22 -20.01
CA GLY A 467 34.47 -30.95 -18.82
C GLY A 467 32.96 -30.98 -18.72
N TYR A 468 32.46 -31.49 -17.61
CA TYR A 468 31.03 -31.60 -17.37
C TYR A 468 30.64 -31.10 -15.99
N GLU A 469 29.49 -30.47 -15.90
CA GLU A 469 28.76 -30.21 -14.66
C GLU A 469 27.49 -31.06 -14.70
N GLY A 470 27.52 -32.23 -14.05
CA GLY A 470 26.47 -33.23 -14.20
C GLY A 470 26.27 -33.62 -15.68
N PRO A 471 25.09 -33.34 -16.29
CA PRO A 471 24.84 -33.61 -17.70
C PRO A 471 25.34 -32.50 -18.65
N GLU A 472 25.62 -31.30 -18.16
CA GLU A 472 25.96 -30.15 -18.99
C GLU A 472 27.45 -30.16 -19.36
N ARG A 473 27.78 -29.81 -20.61
CA ARG A 473 29.17 -29.77 -21.09
C ARG A 473 29.70 -28.34 -21.00
N ILE A 474 30.87 -28.18 -20.38
CA ILE A 474 31.56 -26.91 -20.22
C ILE A 474 32.82 -26.95 -21.10
N GLU A 475 33.08 -25.85 -21.81
CA GLU A 475 34.25 -25.67 -22.65
C GLU A 475 35.09 -24.51 -22.13
N ALA A 476 36.41 -24.71 -22.09
CA ALA A 476 37.38 -23.66 -21.80
C ALA A 476 37.69 -22.88 -23.08
N GLN A 477 38.11 -21.63 -22.93
CA GLN A 477 38.56 -20.83 -24.07
C GLN A 477 39.74 -21.50 -24.78
N GLU A 478 39.62 -21.61 -26.10
CA GLU A 478 40.65 -22.11 -27.00
C GLU A 478 41.97 -21.30 -26.89
N LYS A 479 43.10 -22.01 -26.88
CA LYS A 479 44.45 -21.42 -26.86
C LYS A 479 45.34 -22.09 -27.90
N ASP A 480 46.09 -21.28 -28.65
CA ASP A 480 47.09 -21.77 -29.60
C ASP A 480 48.49 -21.84 -28.97
N ILE A 481 49.26 -22.85 -29.37
CA ILE A 481 50.70 -22.98 -29.13
C ILE A 481 51.41 -22.98 -30.48
N THR A 482 52.44 -22.14 -30.62
CA THR A 482 53.28 -22.08 -31.81
C THR A 482 54.53 -22.90 -31.59
N ILE A 483 54.82 -23.79 -32.53
CA ILE A 483 55.98 -24.68 -32.52
C ILE A 483 56.82 -24.38 -33.73
N ARG A 484 58.04 -23.91 -33.50
CA ARG A 484 59.00 -23.62 -34.56
C ARG A 484 59.95 -24.80 -34.72
N VAL A 485 59.96 -25.37 -35.92
CA VAL A 485 60.82 -26.52 -36.26
C VAL A 485 62.05 -26.00 -36.97
N GLU A 486 63.22 -26.25 -36.40
CA GLU A 486 64.52 -25.96 -37.00
C GLU A 486 65.14 -27.19 -37.66
N GLU A 487 65.97 -26.94 -38.68
CA GLU A 487 66.70 -27.99 -39.36
C GLU A 487 67.71 -28.65 -38.42
N ARG A 488 67.71 -29.98 -38.36
CA ARG A 488 68.74 -30.72 -37.64
C ARG A 488 70.08 -30.54 -38.35
N ALA A 489 71.00 -29.78 -37.75
CA ALA A 489 72.34 -29.63 -38.29
C ALA A 489 73.04 -31.00 -38.43
N ASP A 490 73.48 -31.33 -39.64
CA ASP A 490 74.28 -32.54 -39.90
C ASP A 490 75.69 -32.38 -39.29
N VAL A 491 75.79 -32.64 -37.98
CA VAL A 491 77.05 -32.54 -37.22
C VAL A 491 78.13 -33.42 -37.85
N ILE A 492 77.76 -34.59 -38.38
CA ILE A 492 78.68 -35.53 -39.04
C ILE A 492 79.23 -34.95 -40.34
N ARG A 493 78.37 -34.31 -41.16
CA ARG A 493 78.79 -33.70 -42.43
C ARG A 493 79.68 -32.48 -42.19
N ASN A 494 79.32 -31.64 -41.23
CA ASN A 494 80.15 -30.49 -40.86
C ASN A 494 81.48 -30.92 -40.24
N ALA A 495 81.49 -31.96 -39.39
CA ALA A 495 82.73 -32.53 -38.85
C ALA A 495 83.62 -33.15 -39.93
N LEU A 496 83.04 -33.82 -40.93
CA LEU A 496 83.76 -34.35 -42.09
C LEU A 496 84.36 -33.22 -42.95
N ILE A 497 83.63 -32.14 -43.20
CA ILE A 497 84.12 -30.99 -43.96
C ILE A 497 85.27 -30.33 -43.20
N ILE A 498 85.10 -30.05 -41.90
CA ILE A 498 86.16 -29.47 -41.06
C ILE A 498 87.38 -30.39 -41.01
N GLY A 499 87.17 -31.69 -40.81
CA GLY A 499 88.24 -32.70 -40.83
C GLY A 499 88.98 -32.75 -42.16
N ALA A 500 88.26 -32.67 -43.29
CA ALA A 500 88.84 -32.63 -44.63
C ALA A 500 89.65 -31.33 -44.86
N VAL A 501 89.17 -30.18 -44.39
CA VAL A 501 89.90 -28.91 -44.46
C VAL A 501 91.18 -28.96 -43.62
N ILE A 502 91.12 -29.50 -42.40
CA ILE A 502 92.31 -29.68 -41.55
C ILE A 502 93.32 -30.60 -42.24
N ALA A 503 92.87 -31.73 -42.80
CA ALA A 503 93.73 -32.64 -43.54
C ALA A 503 94.38 -31.97 -44.77
N LEU A 504 93.64 -31.13 -45.49
CA LEU A 504 94.17 -30.33 -46.61
C LEU A 504 95.27 -29.36 -46.15
N VAL A 505 95.02 -28.61 -45.07
CA VAL A 505 95.99 -27.64 -44.52
C VAL A 505 97.26 -28.34 -44.05
N ILE A 506 97.14 -29.48 -43.36
CA ILE A 506 98.28 -30.32 -42.97
C ILE A 506 99.01 -30.84 -44.22
N GLY A 507 98.28 -31.28 -45.23
CA GLY A 507 98.87 -31.73 -46.51
C GLY A 507 99.68 -30.65 -47.22
N VAL A 508 99.18 -29.41 -47.27
CA VAL A 508 99.91 -28.27 -47.84
C VAL A 508 101.12 -27.88 -46.99
N ALA A 509 101.01 -27.90 -45.66
CA ALA A 509 102.13 -27.62 -44.76
C ALA A 509 103.26 -28.67 -44.91
N VAL A 510 102.92 -29.95 -44.98
CA VAL A 510 103.90 -31.03 -45.19
C VAL A 510 104.49 -30.96 -46.60
N GLY A 511 103.68 -30.67 -47.62
CA GLY A 511 104.12 -30.48 -49.00
C GLY A 511 105.09 -29.31 -49.17
N SER A 512 104.81 -28.16 -48.53
CA SER A 512 105.66 -26.97 -48.58
C SER A 512 107.00 -27.18 -47.85
N ILE A 513 107.01 -27.90 -46.72
CA ILE A 513 108.27 -28.31 -46.05
C ILE A 513 109.12 -29.21 -46.95
N LYS A 514 108.50 -30.08 -47.76
CA LYS A 514 109.21 -31.00 -48.66
C LYS A 514 109.77 -30.32 -49.92
N VAL A 515 109.11 -29.27 -50.40
CA VAL A 515 109.58 -28.47 -51.56
C VAL A 515 110.64 -27.44 -51.16
N SER A 516 110.60 -26.90 -49.94
CA SER A 516 111.63 -26.00 -49.39
C SER A 516 112.98 -26.67 -49.13
N ARG A 517 113.06 -28.01 -49.13
CA ARG A 517 114.28 -28.80 -48.88
C ARG A 517 114.95 -29.36 -50.15
N ARG A 518 114.58 -28.89 -51.33
CA ARG A 518 115.24 -29.23 -52.60
C ARG A 518 115.92 -28.04 -53.23
#